data_AF-A0A9P6THT1-F1
#
_entry.id   AF-A0A9P6THT1-F1
#
_cell.length_a   1.000
_cell.length_b   1.000
_cell.length_c   1.000
_cell.angle_alpha   90.00
_cell.angle_beta   90.00
_cell.angle_gamma   90.00
#
_symmetry.space_group_name_H-M   'P 1'
#
loop_
_entity.id
_entity.type
_entity.pdbx_description
1 polymer ?
#
loop_
_entity_poly.entity_id
_entity_poly.type
_entity_poly.pdbx_seq_one_letter_code
_entity_poly.pdbx_strand_id
1 'polypeptide(L)'
;MSEFYGTRNDDESVKTLERAIELGCTFWDTASLYGSGANERLVGRVLKHHREKIFICTKFGLIRDENGKILGVSGKREFVRQQFEDSIKNLGVSYVDLYYQHRVDKDT
;
A
#
# COMPACT_ATOMS: atom_id res chain seq x y z
N MET A 1 1.75 -7.16 8.61
CA MET A 1 0.96 -7.89 7.59
C MET A 1 -0.51 -7.42 7.63
N SER A 2 -1.29 -7.64 6.57
CA SER A 2 -2.70 -7.20 6.43
C SER A 2 -3.67 -8.06 7.24
N GLU A 3 -4.87 -7.52 7.51
CA GLU A 3 -6.01 -8.19 8.16
C GLU A 3 -6.42 -9.53 7.53
N PHE A 4 -6.05 -9.76 6.27
CA PHE A 4 -6.36 -11.00 5.54
C PHE A 4 -5.57 -12.23 6.02
N TYR A 5 -4.53 -12.06 6.85
CA TYR A 5 -3.61 -13.13 7.24
C TYR A 5 -3.60 -13.40 8.76
N GLY A 6 -4.65 -12.98 9.47
CA GLY A 6 -4.78 -13.20 10.91
C GLY A 6 -4.18 -12.08 11.75
N THR A 7 -3.75 -12.42 12.97
CA THR A 7 -3.29 -11.44 13.96
C THR A 7 -2.03 -10.73 13.48
N ARG A 8 -2.06 -9.40 13.55
CA ARG A 8 -0.96 -8.53 13.14
C ARG A 8 0.12 -8.45 14.22
N ASN A 9 1.35 -8.75 13.85
CA ASN A 9 2.56 -8.43 14.62
C ASN A 9 3.46 -7.49 13.80
N ASP A 10 3.56 -6.23 14.24
CA ASP A 10 4.30 -5.20 13.51
C ASP A 10 5.81 -5.34 13.64
N ASP A 11 6.31 -5.74 14.81
CA ASP A 11 7.74 -5.90 15.03
C ASP A 11 8.31 -7.01 14.15
N GLU A 12 7.57 -8.13 14.05
CA GLU A 12 7.92 -9.22 13.14
C GLU A 12 7.80 -8.80 11.66
N SER A 13 6.78 -8.01 11.32
CA SER A 13 6.61 -7.52 9.95
C SER A 13 7.76 -6.59 9.54
N VAL A 14 8.23 -5.71 10.43
CA VAL A 14 9.40 -4.86 10.20
C VAL A 14 10.65 -5.72 9.99
N LYS A 15 10.93 -6.66 10.90
CA LYS A 15 12.07 -7.59 10.76
C LYS A 15 12.04 -8.37 9.45
N THR A 16 10.86 -8.75 8.99
CA THR A 16 10.67 -9.44 7.70
C THR A 16 11.08 -8.56 6.52
N LEU A 17 10.65 -7.29 6.51
CA LEU A 17 10.99 -6.35 5.44
C LEU A 17 12.48 -6.00 5.43
N GLU A 18 13.09 -5.80 6.61
CA GLU A 18 14.54 -5.59 6.75
C GLU A 18 15.31 -6.79 6.20
N ARG A 19 14.90 -8.01 6.59
CA ARG A 19 15.51 -9.23 6.08
C ARG A 19 15.34 -9.38 4.57
N ALA A 20 14.21 -8.95 4.00
CA ALA A 20 13.99 -8.95 2.56
C ALA A 20 15.00 -8.04 1.85
N ILE A 21 15.31 -6.85 2.40
CA ILE A 21 16.35 -5.96 1.86
C ILE A 21 17.72 -6.64 1.90
N GLU A 22 18.10 -7.25 3.02
CA GLU A 22 19.37 -7.96 3.16
C GLU A 22 19.55 -9.09 2.13
N LEU A 23 18.43 -9.73 1.75
CA LEU A 23 18.39 -10.79 0.74
C LEU A 23 18.34 -10.26 -0.69
N GLY A 24 18.29 -8.94 -0.90
CA GLY A 24 18.23 -8.31 -2.23
C GLY A 24 16.83 -8.23 -2.83
N CYS A 25 15.77 -8.43 -2.04
CA CYS A 25 14.40 -8.26 -2.50
C CYS A 25 14.05 -6.77 -2.60
N THR A 26 14.17 -6.20 -3.80
CA THR A 26 13.99 -4.77 -4.07
C THR A 26 12.62 -4.39 -4.65
N PHE A 27 11.81 -5.36 -5.10
CA PHE A 27 10.48 -5.10 -5.64
C PHE A 27 9.41 -5.31 -4.56
N TRP A 28 8.80 -4.22 -4.10
CA TRP A 28 7.81 -4.25 -3.02
C TRP A 28 6.43 -3.86 -3.53
N ASP A 29 5.42 -4.62 -3.15
CA ASP A 29 4.04 -4.43 -3.59
C ASP A 29 3.09 -4.37 -2.37
N THR A 30 2.35 -3.26 -2.26
CA THR A 30 1.34 -3.03 -1.21
C THR A 30 0.04 -2.51 -1.84
N ALA A 31 -0.95 -2.09 -1.05
CA ALA A 31 -2.19 -1.49 -1.53
C ALA A 31 -2.85 -0.66 -0.43
N SER A 32 -3.56 0.42 -0.80
CA SER A 32 -4.42 1.19 0.12
C SER A 32 -5.50 0.33 0.79
N LEU A 33 -5.92 -0.76 0.13
CA LEU A 33 -6.82 -1.77 0.69
C LEU A 33 -6.25 -2.42 1.95
N TYR A 34 -4.96 -2.72 2.01
CA TYR A 34 -4.39 -3.57 3.05
C TYR A 34 -4.36 -2.83 4.40
N GLY A 35 -5.28 -3.20 5.27
CA GLY A 35 -5.51 -2.59 6.57
C GLY A 35 -6.03 -1.16 6.48
N SER A 36 -6.72 -0.81 5.39
CA SER A 36 -7.13 0.58 5.11
C SER A 36 -5.94 1.55 5.24
N GLY A 37 -4.89 1.27 4.47
CA GLY A 37 -3.62 2.00 4.48
C GLY A 37 -2.69 1.67 5.65
N ALA A 38 -3.10 0.85 6.62
CA ALA A 38 -2.24 0.51 7.75
C ALA A 38 -1.03 -0.35 7.35
N ASN A 39 -1.11 -1.09 6.23
CA ASN A 39 0.05 -1.77 5.66
C ASN A 39 1.00 -0.79 4.98
N GLU A 40 0.50 0.17 4.19
CA GLU A 40 1.33 1.24 3.60
C GLU A 40 2.10 2.02 4.68
N ARG A 41 1.44 2.38 5.80
CA ARG A 41 2.12 3.03 6.94
C ARG A 41 3.22 2.17 7.55
N LEU A 42 2.99 0.86 7.68
CA LEU A 42 3.99 -0.09 8.17
C LEU A 42 5.19 -0.19 7.21
N VAL A 43 4.93 -0.34 5.91
CA VAL A 43 5.96 -0.38 4.85
C VAL A 43 6.74 0.93 4.83
N GLY A 44 6.06 2.07 4.93
CA GLY A 44 6.66 3.41 4.96
C GLY A 44 7.69 3.60 6.08
N ARG A 45 7.45 3.00 7.26
CA ARG A 45 8.42 3.04 8.38
C ARG A 45 9.79 2.47 7.99
N VAL A 46 9.81 1.35 7.27
CA VAL A 46 11.05 0.72 6.80
C VAL A 46 11.58 1.45 5.57
N LEU A 47 10.69 1.76 4.61
CA LEU A 47 11.05 2.38 3.34
C LEU A 47 11.77 3.72 3.51
N LYS A 48 11.45 4.50 4.56
CA LYS A 48 12.10 5.79 4.86
C LYS A 48 13.63 5.72 4.87
N HIS A 49 14.22 4.59 5.28
CA HIS A 49 15.66 4.40 5.36
C HIS A 49 16.26 3.71 4.13
N HIS A 50 15.41 3.26 3.20
CA HIS A 50 15.80 2.40 2.08
C HIS A 50 15.19 2.82 0.74
N ARG A 51 14.64 4.04 0.64
CA ARG A 51 13.85 4.48 -0.53
C ARG A 51 14.55 4.26 -1.87
N GLU A 52 15.83 4.58 -1.96
CA GLU A 52 16.62 4.47 -3.20
C GLU A 52 16.91 3.01 -3.62
N LYS A 53 16.72 2.05 -2.70
CA LYS A 53 16.97 0.62 -2.98
C LYS A 53 15.70 -0.13 -3.40
N ILE A 54 14.53 0.44 -3.15
CA ILE A 54 13.25 -0.25 -3.28
C ILE A 54 12.43 0.35 -4.42
N PHE A 55 12.03 -0.52 -5.34
CA PHE A 55 10.95 -0.27 -6.30
C PHE A 55 9.62 -0.51 -5.61
N ILE A 56 8.91 0.56 -5.22
CA ILE A 56 7.67 0.49 -4.44
C ILE A 56 6.44 0.63 -5.34
N CYS A 57 5.53 -0.34 -5.23
CA CYS A 57 4.24 -0.34 -5.89
C CYS A 57 3.11 -0.21 -4.87
N THR A 58 2.05 0.50 -5.25
CA THR A 58 0.76 0.46 -4.54
C THR A 58 -0.42 0.47 -5.50
N LYS A 59 -1.63 0.26 -4.97
CA LYS A 59 -2.85 0.04 -5.77
C LYS A 59 -4.01 0.89 -5.27
N PHE A 60 -4.92 1.21 -6.18
CA PHE A 60 -6.13 2.00 -5.92
C PHE A 60 -7.40 1.35 -6.47
N GLY A 61 -8.53 1.98 -6.17
CA GLY A 61 -9.80 1.77 -6.85
C GLY A 61 -10.83 1.06 -6.00
N LEU A 62 -10.49 0.49 -4.84
CA LEU A 62 -11.47 -0.13 -3.96
C LEU A 62 -12.04 0.90 -2.99
N ILE A 63 -13.37 1.01 -2.96
CA ILE A 63 -14.11 1.82 -1.99
C ILE A 63 -14.35 0.97 -0.75
N ARG A 64 -13.99 1.50 0.43
CA ARG A 64 -14.29 0.89 1.72
C ARG A 64 -15.13 1.81 2.58
N ASP A 65 -15.97 1.21 3.43
CA ASP A 65 -16.55 1.92 4.57
C ASP A 65 -15.56 2.00 5.76
N GLU A 66 -16.00 2.65 6.83
CA GLU A 66 -15.26 2.81 8.09
C GLU A 66 -14.94 1.48 8.78
N ASN A 67 -15.72 0.43 8.53
CA ASN A 67 -15.53 -0.92 9.06
C ASN A 67 -14.63 -1.78 8.16
N GLY A 68 -14.12 -1.21 7.06
CA GLY A 68 -13.28 -1.92 6.10
C GLY A 68 -14.06 -2.84 5.14
N LYS A 69 -15.39 -2.77 5.09
CA LYS A 69 -16.17 -3.51 4.09
C LYS A 69 -15.95 -2.89 2.72
N ILE A 70 -15.73 -3.72 1.70
CA ILE A 70 -15.65 -3.26 0.31
C ILE A 70 -17.06 -2.91 -0.18
N LEU A 71 -17.26 -1.68 -0.63
CA LEU A 71 -18.53 -1.17 -1.15
C LEU A 71 -18.60 -1.20 -2.68
N GLY A 72 -17.45 -1.24 -3.34
CA GLY A 72 -17.37 -1.22 -4.80
C GLY A 72 -15.99 -0.89 -5.33
N VAL A 73 -15.93 -0.61 -6.63
CA VAL A 73 -14.73 -0.19 -7.36
C VAL A 73 -15.00 1.19 -7.98
N SER A 74 -14.02 2.07 -7.99
CA SER A 74 -14.07 3.37 -8.66
C SER A 74 -12.74 3.69 -9.33
N GLY A 75 -12.77 3.94 -10.64
CA GLY A 75 -11.67 4.45 -11.46
C GLY A 75 -11.80 5.95 -11.73
N LYS A 76 -12.82 6.62 -11.17
CA LYS A 76 -13.08 8.04 -11.39
C LYS A 76 -11.89 8.90 -10.98
N ARG A 77 -11.50 9.83 -11.85
CA ARG A 77 -10.31 10.69 -11.72
C ARG A 77 -10.12 11.26 -10.32
N GLU A 78 -11.17 11.82 -9.73
CA GLU A 78 -11.12 12.47 -8.42
C GLU A 78 -10.80 11.47 -7.31
N PHE A 79 -11.36 10.26 -7.40
CA PHE A 79 -11.12 9.19 -6.44
C PHE A 79 -9.71 8.61 -6.58
N VAL A 80 -9.22 8.43 -7.81
CA VAL A 80 -7.84 7.99 -8.07
C VAL A 80 -6.84 8.99 -7.48
N ARG A 81 -7.07 10.29 -7.70
CA ARG A 81 -6.21 11.35 -7.15
C ARG A 81 -6.20 11.33 -5.62
N GLN A 82 -7.38 11.28 -5.00
CA GLN A 82 -7.50 11.24 -3.54
C GLN A 82 -6.76 10.03 -2.95
N GLN A 83 -6.97 8.82 -3.50
CA GLN A 83 -6.30 7.63 -3.02
C GLN A 83 -4.78 7.68 -3.24
N PHE A 84 -4.32 8.33 -4.30
CA PHE A 84 -2.88 8.50 -4.54
C PHE A 84 -2.26 9.40 -3.48
N GLU A 85 -2.90 10.53 -3.17
CA GLU A 85 -2.47 11.44 -2.11
C GLU A 85 -2.42 10.74 -0.74
N ASP A 86 -3.43 9.92 -0.43
CA ASP A 86 -3.46 9.13 0.80
C ASP A 86 -2.34 8.08 0.84
N SER A 87 -2.08 7.38 -0.26
CA SER A 87 -0.98 6.40 -0.38
C SER A 87 0.39 7.06 -0.20
N ILE A 88 0.66 8.18 -0.86
CA ILE A 88 1.89 8.96 -0.73
C ILE A 88 2.10 9.39 0.73
N LYS A 89 1.04 9.90 1.37
CA LYS A 89 1.07 10.27 2.80
C LYS A 89 1.31 9.07 3.71
N ASN A 90 0.65 7.94 3.49
CA ASN A 90 0.81 6.72 4.29
C ASN A 90 2.22 6.14 4.17
N LEU A 91 2.75 6.07 2.95
CA LEU A 91 4.10 5.58 2.67
C LEU A 91 5.19 6.55 3.13
N GLY A 92 4.88 7.84 3.27
CA GLY A 92 5.84 8.87 3.66
C GLY A 92 6.90 9.14 2.59
N VAL A 93 6.53 9.04 1.32
CA VAL A 93 7.41 9.23 0.15
C VAL A 93 6.86 10.33 -0.75
N SER A 94 7.66 10.87 -1.67
CA SER A 94 7.19 11.84 -2.67
C SER A 94 6.68 11.20 -3.96
N TYR A 95 7.05 9.93 -4.21
CA TYR A 95 6.63 9.18 -5.40
C TYR A 95 6.64 7.67 -5.12
N VAL A 96 5.81 6.94 -5.88
CA VAL A 96 5.88 5.48 -6.03
C VAL A 96 6.34 5.14 -7.44
N ASP A 97 6.99 3.99 -7.59
CA ASP A 97 7.56 3.57 -8.87
C ASP A 97 6.48 3.01 -9.81
N LEU A 98 5.41 2.45 -9.25
CA LEU A 98 4.27 1.95 -10.00
C LEU A 98 2.97 2.08 -9.20
N TYR A 99 1.92 2.57 -9.87
CA TYR A 99 0.59 2.72 -9.30
C TYR A 99 -0.44 1.96 -10.13
N TYR A 100 -1.04 0.93 -9.53
CA TYR A 100 -1.97 0.03 -10.22
C TYR A 100 -3.43 0.36 -9.92
N GLN A 101 -4.30 0.19 -10.92
CA GLN A 101 -5.70 -0.03 -10.65
C GLN A 101 -5.90 -1.47 -10.14
N HIS A 102 -6.37 -1.63 -8.90
CA HIS A 102 -6.47 -2.92 -8.24
C HIS A 102 -7.55 -3.83 -8.86
N ARG A 103 -8.65 -3.21 -9.30
CA ARG A 103 -9.77 -3.82 -10.02
C ARG A 103 -10.30 -2.82 -11.05
N VAL A 104 -10.64 -3.32 -12.24
CA VAL A 104 -11.20 -2.50 -13.31
C VAL A 104 -12.56 -1.96 -12.88
N ASP A 105 -12.72 -0.64 -12.96
CA ASP A 105 -14.02 0.02 -12.94
C ASP A 105 -14.60 -0.01 -14.36
N LYS A 106 -15.82 -0.51 -14.51
CA LYS A 106 -16.48 -0.65 -15.82
C LYS A 106 -17.20 0.63 -16.27
N ASP A 107 -17.36 1.58 -15.35
CA ASP A 107 -18.12 2.81 -15.54
C ASP A 107 -17.21 4.05 -15.64
N THR A 108 -15.92 3.84 -15.92
CA THR A 108 -14.93 4.90 -16.19
C THR A 108 -14.53 4.92 -17.66
#